data_AF-A0AAV1X0F5-F1
#
_entry.id   AF-A0AAV1X0F5-F1
#
_cell.length_a   1.000
_cell.length_b   1.000
_cell.length_c   1.000
_cell.angle_alpha   90.00
_cell.angle_beta   90.00
_cell.angle_gamma   90.00
#
_symmetry.space_group_name_H-M   'P 1'
#
loop_
_entity.id
_entity.type
_entity.pdbx_description
1 polymer ?
#
loop_
_entity_poly.entity_id
_entity_poly.type
_entity_poly.pdbx_seq_one_letter_code
_entity_poly.pdbx_strand_id
1 'polypeptide(L)'
;MSSLDNLLVDEEIQVLSNTETNPKKPGWKAMPYILGNETVERLANFGIQTNFMVYLLREYNMNQVLAANILNTWSAVSNVLPVVGGFVSDAYLGKFLTISIASFASFTGMVIVTLTSWVPQFHPSPCSLEQQQHGVCEGSLHAVFPLPLTNLI
;
A
#
# COMPACT_ATOMS: atom_id res chain seq x y z
N MET A 1 -1.57 30.66 -35.47
CA MET A 1 -1.16 29.27 -35.78
C MET A 1 0.33 29.07 -35.50
N SER A 2 1.22 29.85 -36.12
CA SER A 2 2.69 29.69 -36.06
C SER A 2 3.38 29.85 -34.69
N SER A 3 2.74 30.45 -33.68
CA SER A 3 3.37 30.68 -32.36
C SER A 3 3.14 29.55 -31.35
N LEU A 4 2.10 28.73 -31.57
CA LEU A 4 1.80 27.54 -30.75
C LEU A 4 2.64 26.34 -31.22
N ASP A 5 2.90 26.23 -32.52
CA ASP A 5 3.78 25.19 -33.08
C ASP A 5 5.23 25.32 -32.55
N ASN A 6 5.75 26.53 -32.42
CA ASN A 6 7.10 26.75 -31.86
C ASN A 6 7.20 26.40 -30.37
N LEU A 7 6.13 26.63 -29.59
CA LEU A 7 6.09 26.33 -28.15
C LEU A 7 6.00 24.83 -27.86
N LEU A 8 5.29 24.07 -28.70
CA LEU A 8 5.24 22.60 -28.61
C LEU A 8 6.55 21.95 -29.09
N VAL A 9 7.21 22.54 -30.10
CA VAL A 9 8.54 22.09 -30.56
C VAL A 9 9.61 22.34 -29.51
N ASP A 10 9.55 23.46 -28.77
CA ASP A 10 10.47 23.74 -27.66
C ASP A 10 10.27 22.76 -26.48
N GLU A 11 9.04 22.33 -26.22
CA GLU A 11 8.72 21.34 -25.17
C GLU A 11 9.21 19.93 -25.56
N GLU A 12 9.01 19.49 -26.82
CA GLU A 12 9.57 18.22 -27.31
C GLU A 12 11.11 18.22 -27.34
N ILE A 13 11.75 19.33 -27.74
CA ILE A 13 13.21 19.47 -27.75
C ILE A 13 13.78 19.44 -26.32
N GLN A 14 13.09 20.02 -25.33
CA GLN A 14 13.46 19.90 -23.92
C GLN A 14 13.33 18.44 -23.43
N VAL A 15 12.28 17.71 -23.82
CA VAL A 15 12.08 16.30 -23.44
C VAL A 15 13.12 15.38 -24.10
N LEU A 16 13.46 15.60 -25.38
CA LEU A 16 14.50 14.86 -26.09
C LEU A 16 15.91 15.18 -25.56
N SER A 17 16.19 16.44 -25.23
CA SER A 17 17.48 16.88 -24.66
C SER A 17 17.74 16.32 -23.24
N ASN A 18 16.69 16.25 -22.41
CA ASN A 18 16.76 15.58 -21.10
C ASN A 18 16.98 14.06 -21.21
N THR A 19 16.69 13.48 -22.38
CA THR A 19 16.88 12.04 -22.66
C THR A 19 18.27 11.73 -23.23
N GLU A 20 18.98 12.70 -23.81
CA GLU A 20 20.21 12.47 -24.61
C GLU A 20 21.52 13.06 -24.05
N THR A 21 21.64 13.30 -22.73
CA THR A 21 22.96 13.61 -22.13
C THR A 21 23.19 12.92 -20.78
N ASN A 22 23.04 11.60 -20.72
CA ASN A 22 23.66 10.84 -19.62
C ASN A 22 25.04 10.33 -20.07
N PRO A 23 26.17 10.91 -19.62
CA PRO A 23 27.47 10.26 -19.80
C PRO A 23 27.34 8.86 -19.21
N LYS A 24 27.76 7.80 -19.93
CA LYS A 24 27.73 6.42 -19.44
C LYS A 24 28.53 6.29 -18.15
N LYS A 25 27.92 6.61 -17.00
CA LYS A 25 28.44 6.32 -15.68
C LYS A 25 28.41 4.78 -15.56
N PRO A 26 29.42 4.14 -14.97
CA PRO A 26 29.43 2.69 -14.82
C PRO A 26 28.31 2.28 -13.85
N GLY A 27 27.10 2.09 -14.37
CA GLY A 27 25.90 1.72 -13.63
C GLY A 27 26.00 0.36 -12.92
N TRP A 28 27.07 -0.40 -13.18
CA TRP A 28 27.34 -1.71 -12.61
C TRP A 28 27.59 -1.63 -11.10
N LYS A 29 28.11 -0.51 -10.59
CA LYS A 29 28.21 -0.27 -9.14
C LYS A 29 26.88 0.14 -8.51
N ALA A 30 25.98 0.80 -9.26
CA ALA A 30 24.67 1.22 -8.76
C ALA A 30 23.63 0.09 -8.79
N MET A 31 23.75 -0.83 -9.75
CA MET A 31 22.86 -1.98 -9.95
C MET A 31 22.62 -2.81 -8.67
N PRO A 32 23.64 -3.23 -7.89
CA PRO A 32 23.40 -4.01 -6.67
C PRO A 32 22.70 -3.22 -5.57
N TYR A 33 22.88 -1.89 -5.48
CA TYR A 33 22.16 -1.08 -4.49
C TYR A 33 20.68 -0.97 -4.83
N ILE A 34 20.35 -0.79 -6.11
CA ILE A 34 18.96 -0.71 -6.58
C ILE A 34 18.26 -2.07 -6.39
N LEU A 35 18.92 -3.15 -6.80
CA LEU A 35 18.41 -4.51 -6.61
C LEU A 35 18.29 -4.88 -5.12
N GLY A 36 19.26 -4.50 -4.30
CA GLY A 36 19.23 -4.70 -2.85
C GLY A 36 18.04 -4.00 -2.21
N ASN A 37 17.79 -2.73 -2.56
CA ASN A 37 16.63 -2.00 -2.06
C ASN A 37 15.31 -2.66 -2.49
N GLU A 38 15.15 -2.95 -3.78
CA GLU A 38 13.94 -3.58 -4.33
C GLU A 38 13.66 -4.95 -3.67
N THR A 39 14.70 -5.77 -3.50
CA THR A 39 14.54 -7.10 -2.88
C THR A 39 14.18 -7.01 -1.41
N VAL A 40 14.81 -6.11 -0.64
CA VAL A 40 14.48 -5.88 0.76
C VAL A 40 13.04 -5.38 0.90
N GLU A 41 12.62 -4.44 0.06
CA GLU A 41 11.24 -3.94 0.06
C GLU A 41 10.23 -5.06 -0.21
N ARG A 42 10.47 -5.88 -1.24
CA ARG A 42 9.60 -7.02 -1.55
C ARG A 42 9.55 -8.02 -0.40
N LEU A 43 10.69 -8.38 0.17
CA LEU A 43 10.76 -9.31 1.30
C LEU A 43 10.01 -8.77 2.53
N ALA A 44 10.17 -7.48 2.85
CA ALA A 44 9.45 -6.85 3.94
C ALA A 44 7.92 -6.90 3.72
N ASN A 45 7.46 -6.61 2.51
CA ASN A 45 6.04 -6.68 2.17
C ASN A 45 5.48 -8.11 2.32
N PHE A 46 6.20 -9.12 1.82
CA PHE A 46 5.79 -10.52 2.01
C PHE A 46 5.78 -10.93 3.49
N GLY A 47 6.76 -10.48 4.28
CA GLY A 47 6.80 -10.69 5.71
C GLY A 47 5.58 -10.11 6.43
N ILE A 48 5.22 -8.87 6.13
CA ILE A 48 4.04 -8.23 6.73
C ILE A 48 2.75 -8.96 6.32
N GLN A 49 2.58 -9.27 5.04
CA GLN A 49 1.39 -9.96 4.53
C GLN A 49 1.18 -11.34 5.18
N THR A 50 2.25 -12.13 5.33
CA THR A 50 2.17 -13.46 5.94
C THR A 50 1.90 -13.39 7.44
N ASN A 51 2.56 -12.49 8.17
CA ASN A 51 2.29 -12.28 9.60
C ASN A 51 0.85 -11.83 9.84
N PHE A 52 0.36 -10.92 8.99
CA PHE A 52 -1.03 -10.45 9.08
C PHE A 52 -2.04 -11.57 8.78
N MET A 53 -1.79 -12.42 7.78
CA MET A 53 -2.64 -13.59 7.51
C MET A 53 -2.75 -14.52 8.73
N VAL A 54 -1.60 -14.85 9.33
CA VAL A 54 -1.58 -15.72 10.52
C VAL A 54 -2.32 -15.07 11.69
N TYR A 55 -2.15 -13.76 11.89
CA TYR A 55 -2.86 -13.02 12.92
C TYR A 55 -4.39 -13.04 12.73
N LEU A 56 -4.87 -12.83 11.51
CA LEU A 56 -6.30 -12.87 11.20
C LEU A 56 -6.92 -14.26 11.44
N LEU A 57 -6.19 -15.32 11.09
CA LEU A 57 -6.64 -16.70 11.27
C LEU A 57 -6.60 -17.14 12.74
N ARG A 58 -5.51 -16.81 13.46
CA ARG A 58 -5.25 -17.33 14.81
C ARG A 58 -5.90 -16.50 15.90
N GLU A 59 -5.75 -15.17 15.84
CA GLU A 59 -6.19 -14.26 16.90
C GLU A 59 -7.63 -13.79 16.66
N TYR A 60 -7.95 -13.46 15.41
CA TYR A 60 -9.28 -12.96 15.03
C TYR A 60 -10.28 -14.07 14.67
N ASN A 61 -9.86 -15.34 14.68
CA ASN A 61 -10.73 -16.50 14.44
C ASN A 61 -11.53 -16.41 13.13
N MET A 62 -10.98 -15.76 12.11
CA MET A 62 -11.67 -15.55 10.85
C MET A 62 -11.54 -16.75 9.91
N ASN A 63 -12.59 -16.97 9.11
CA ASN A 63 -12.54 -17.94 8.02
C ASN A 63 -11.47 -17.53 6.99
N GLN A 64 -10.74 -18.51 6.45
CA GLN A 64 -9.67 -18.30 5.48
C GLN A 64 -10.12 -17.51 4.24
N VAL A 65 -11.38 -17.70 3.82
CA VAL A 65 -11.97 -16.96 2.69
C VAL A 65 -12.06 -15.46 2.98
N LEU A 66 -12.46 -15.10 4.20
CA LEU A 66 -12.58 -13.70 4.62
C LEU A 66 -11.20 -13.06 4.79
N ALA A 67 -10.25 -13.77 5.40
CA ALA A 67 -8.88 -13.30 5.56
C ALA A 67 -8.20 -13.03 4.20
N ALA A 68 -8.41 -13.90 3.22
CA ALA A 68 -7.91 -13.70 1.85
C ALA A 68 -8.52 -12.47 1.17
N ASN A 69 -9.81 -12.18 1.40
CA ASN A 69 -10.46 -10.99 0.85
C ASN A 69 -9.86 -9.68 1.41
N ILE A 70 -9.56 -9.66 2.71
CA ILE A 70 -8.89 -8.51 3.35
C ILE A 70 -7.48 -8.32 2.76
N LEU A 71 -6.72 -9.40 2.57
CA LEU A 71 -5.40 -9.34 1.93
C LEU A 71 -5.46 -8.85 0.49
N ASN A 72 -6.45 -9.29 -0.29
CA ASN A 72 -6.65 -8.82 -1.66
C ASN A 72 -6.97 -7.32 -1.69
N THR A 73 -7.82 -6.86 -0.76
CA THR A 73 -8.13 -5.43 -0.62
C THR A 73 -6.89 -4.63 -0.22
N TRP A 74 -6.10 -5.14 0.72
CA TRP A 74 -4.82 -4.54 1.11
C TRP A 74 -3.88 -4.40 -0.10
N SER A 75 -3.71 -5.47 -0.87
CA SER A 75 -2.91 -5.46 -2.09
C SER A 75 -3.43 -4.44 -3.12
N ALA A 76 -4.75 -4.36 -3.32
CA ALA A 76 -5.35 -3.37 -4.21
C ALA A 76 -5.03 -1.93 -3.77
N VAL A 77 -5.18 -1.63 -2.47
CA VAL A 77 -4.86 -0.31 -1.92
C VAL A 77 -3.38 0.01 -2.07
N SER A 78 -2.47 -0.93 -1.76
CA SER A 78 -1.01 -0.72 -1.88
C SER A 78 -0.56 -0.43 -3.32
N ASN A 79 -1.27 -0.95 -4.33
CA ASN A 79 -0.96 -0.68 -5.74
C ASN A 79 -1.59 0.62 -6.26
N VAL A 80 -2.79 0.99 -5.79
CA VAL A 80 -3.49 2.20 -6.23
C VAL A 80 -2.95 3.46 -5.54
N LEU A 81 -2.58 3.35 -4.25
CA LEU A 81 -2.14 4.48 -3.44
C LEU A 81 -0.93 5.24 -4.04
N PRO A 82 0.13 4.58 -4.56
CA PRO A 82 1.24 5.27 -5.22
C PRO A 82 0.84 5.96 -6.52
N VAL A 83 -0.08 5.37 -7.31
CA VAL A 83 -0.57 5.96 -8.56
C VAL A 83 -1.34 7.24 -8.28
N VAL A 84 -2.23 7.20 -7.28
CA VAL A 84 -2.96 8.39 -6.83
C VAL A 84 -1.99 9.42 -6.24
N GLY A 85 -1.02 8.99 -5.43
CA GLY A 85 0.00 9.87 -4.87
C GLY A 85 0.87 10.58 -5.92
N GLY A 86 1.24 9.86 -6.98
CA GLY A 86 1.95 10.41 -8.13
C GLY A 86 1.10 11.43 -8.88
N PHE A 87 -0.14 11.06 -9.23
CA PHE A 87 -1.08 11.98 -9.90
C PHE A 87 -1.32 13.26 -9.11
N VAL A 88 -1.51 13.15 -7.79
CA VAL A 88 -1.66 14.32 -6.90
C VAL A 88 -0.39 15.17 -6.89
N SER A 89 0.79 14.55 -6.90
CA SER A 89 2.06 15.26 -6.94
C SER A 89 2.27 16.04 -8.24
N ASP A 90 1.84 15.48 -9.36
CA ASP A 90 1.99 16.07 -10.70
C ASP A 90 0.93 17.14 -10.97
N ALA A 91 -0.30 16.94 -10.49
CA ALA A 91 -1.43 17.82 -10.80
C ALA A 91 -1.55 19.05 -9.88
N TYR A 92 -1.19 18.95 -8.60
CA TYR A 92 -1.64 19.96 -7.62
C TYR A 92 -0.58 20.97 -7.18
N LEU A 93 0.67 20.60 -6.80
CA LEU A 93 1.41 21.47 -5.87
C LEU A 93 2.94 21.54 -5.98
N GLY A 94 3.59 20.79 -6.88
CA GLY A 94 5.06 20.69 -6.89
C GLY A 94 5.62 19.95 -5.66
N LYS A 95 6.88 19.52 -5.78
CA LYS A 95 7.50 18.47 -4.94
C LYS A 95 7.41 18.69 -3.41
N PHE A 96 7.42 19.93 -2.93
CA PHE A 96 7.46 20.24 -1.49
C PHE A 96 6.13 20.02 -0.77
N LEU A 97 5.01 20.27 -1.44
CA LEU A 97 3.69 20.17 -0.81
C LEU A 97 3.19 18.72 -0.77
N THR A 98 3.53 17.90 -1.77
CA THR A 98 3.30 16.44 -1.71
C THR A 98 3.99 15.81 -0.49
N ILE A 99 5.24 16.18 -0.23
CA ILE A 99 6.00 15.68 0.92
C ILE A 99 5.34 16.13 2.23
N SER A 100 4.87 17.38 2.29
CA SER A 100 4.18 17.90 3.47
C SER A 100 2.88 17.14 3.75
N ILE A 101 2.03 16.94 2.74
CA ILE A 101 0.78 16.17 2.88
C ILE A 101 1.05 14.72 3.28
N ALA A 102 2.04 14.07 2.65
CA ALA A 102 2.43 12.71 3.01
C ALA A 102 2.92 12.60 4.46
N SER A 103 3.66 13.60 4.94
CA SER A 103 4.12 13.66 6.33
C SER A 103 2.96 13.84 7.31
N PHE A 104 2.02 14.76 7.02
CA PHE A 104 0.80 14.92 7.81
C PHE A 104 -0.04 13.64 7.83
N ALA A 105 -0.26 13.00 6.68
CA ALA A 105 -0.98 11.74 6.59
C ALA A 105 -0.31 10.63 7.41
N SER A 106 1.02 10.55 7.39
CA SER A 106 1.79 9.57 8.17
C SER A 106 1.68 9.82 9.68
N PHE A 107 1.74 11.09 10.09
CA PHE A 107 1.56 11.48 11.48
C PHE A 107 0.15 11.13 11.98
N THR A 108 -0.88 11.49 11.21
CA THR A 108 -2.27 11.12 11.52
C THR A 108 -2.44 9.60 11.57
N GLY A 109 -1.83 8.84 10.66
CA GLY A 109 -1.85 7.38 10.66
C GLY A 109 -1.28 6.78 11.94
N MET A 110 -0.11 7.25 12.38
CA MET A 110 0.49 6.81 13.64
C MET A 110 -0.39 7.15 14.86
N VAL A 111 -1.00 8.33 14.88
CA VAL A 111 -1.92 8.74 15.96
C VAL A 111 -3.13 7.82 16.01
N ILE A 112 -3.75 7.53 14.86
CA ILE A 112 -4.93 6.64 14.78
C ILE A 112 -4.59 5.22 15.25
N VAL A 113 -3.46 4.65 14.79
CA VAL A 113 -3.04 3.29 15.19
C VAL A 113 -2.75 3.23 16.69
N THR A 114 -2.06 4.25 17.22
CA THR A 114 -1.75 4.34 18.66
C THR A 114 -3.03 4.43 19.50
N LEU A 115 -4.00 5.26 19.08
CA LEU A 115 -5.30 5.36 19.74
C LEU A 115 -6.08 4.04 19.67
N THR A 116 -6.01 3.33 18.54
CA THR A 116 -6.65 2.01 18.37
C THR A 116 -6.08 0.98 19.34
N SER A 117 -4.75 0.98 19.55
CA SER A 117 -4.10 0.09 20.52
C SER A 117 -4.39 0.49 21.97
N TRP A 118 -4.70 1.75 22.25
CA TRP A 118 -5.04 2.21 23.59
C TRP A 118 -6.49 1.90 23.96
N VAL A 119 -7.39 1.77 22.99
CA VAL A 119 -8.80 1.41 23.24
C VAL A 119 -8.94 -0.13 23.15
N PRO A 120 -9.04 -0.86 24.28
CA PRO A 120 -9.08 -2.32 24.28
C PRO A 120 -10.38 -2.90 23.68
N GLN A 121 -11.36 -2.07 23.34
CA GLN A 121 -12.62 -2.49 22.73
C GLN A 121 -12.51 -2.92 21.25
N PHE A 122 -11.38 -2.61 20.59
CA PHE A 122 -11.13 -3.05 19.21
C PHE A 122 -10.46 -4.43 19.13
N HIS A 123 -10.09 -5.04 20.26
CA HIS A 123 -9.54 -6.39 20.29
C HIS A 123 -10.64 -7.37 20.70
N PRO A 124 -10.96 -8.40 19.89
CA PRO A 124 -11.93 -9.43 20.28
C PRO A 124 -11.42 -10.14 21.54
N SER A 125 -12.30 -10.38 22.52
CA SER A 125 -11.94 -11.06 23.77
C SER A 125 -11.20 -12.38 23.48
N PRO A 126 -10.10 -12.69 24.18
CA PRO A 126 -9.28 -13.87 23.89
C PRO A 126 -10.12 -15.14 24.04
N CYS A 127 -10.39 -15.83 22.93
CA CYS A 127 -10.99 -17.15 22.93
C CYS A 127 -9.93 -18.20 23.32
N SER A 128 -10.29 -19.12 24.21
CA SER A 128 -9.39 -20.24 24.55
C SER A 128 -9.23 -21.19 23.36
N LEU A 129 -8.05 -21.83 23.25
CA LEU A 129 -7.75 -22.83 22.21
C LEU A 129 -8.76 -23.99 22.18
N GLU A 130 -9.43 -24.27 23.31
CA GLU A 130 -10.46 -25.31 23.41
C GLU A 130 -11.76 -24.93 22.68
N GLN A 131 -12.13 -23.65 22.69
CA GLN A 131 -13.35 -23.14 22.05
C GLN A 131 -13.19 -22.90 20.53
N GLN A 132 -11.95 -22.72 20.06
CA GLN A 132 -11.60 -22.71 18.63
C GLN A 132 -11.93 -24.05 17.96
N GLN A 133 -11.68 -25.15 18.66
CA GLN A 133 -11.86 -26.50 18.11
C GLN A 133 -13.33 -26.93 18.07
N HIS A 134 -14.20 -26.27 18.84
CA HIS A 134 -15.64 -26.54 18.89
C HIS A 134 -16.49 -25.58 18.02
N GLY A 135 -15.87 -24.66 17.28
CA GLY A 135 -16.58 -23.78 16.33
C GLY A 135 -17.47 -22.71 16.96
N VAL A 136 -17.24 -22.34 18.22
CA VAL A 136 -18.13 -21.44 18.99
C VAL A 136 -17.67 -19.96 18.95
N CYS A 137 -16.43 -19.68 18.53
CA CYS A 137 -15.95 -18.30 18.37
C CYS A 137 -16.02 -17.86 16.90
N GLU A 138 -17.18 -17.36 16.49
CA GLU A 138 -17.34 -16.73 15.18
C GLU A 138 -16.89 -15.26 15.27
N GLY A 139 -15.77 -14.93 14.60
CA GLY A 139 -15.27 -13.56 14.54
C GLY A 139 -16.36 -12.62 13.99
N SER A 140 -16.73 -11.62 14.79
CA SER A 140 -17.77 -10.63 14.49
C SER A 140 -17.32 -9.66 13.38
N LEU A 141 -17.23 -10.15 12.14
CA LEU A 141 -17.09 -9.31 10.95
C LEU A 141 -18.11 -9.65 9.86
N HIS A 142 -19.00 -10.63 10.10
CA HIS A 142 -20.15 -10.93 9.27
C HIS A 142 -21.13 -9.74 9.10
N ALA A 143 -20.94 -8.64 9.84
CA ALA A 143 -21.74 -7.42 9.75
C ALA A 143 -21.11 -6.27 8.91
N VAL A 144 -19.81 -6.33 8.56
CA VAL A 144 -19.11 -5.20 7.89
C VAL A 144 -18.98 -5.39 6.37
N PHE A 145 -18.95 -6.63 5.88
CA PHE A 145 -18.93 -6.91 4.44
C PHE A 145 -20.22 -7.62 4.02
N PRO A 146 -21.26 -6.89 3.58
CA PRO A 146 -22.48 -7.51 3.05
C PRO A 146 -22.30 -8.04 1.63
N LEU A 147 -21.07 -8.21 1.13
CA LEU A 147 -20.85 -8.70 -0.23
C LEU A 147 -20.34 -10.14 -0.22
N PRO A 148 -21.20 -11.11 -0.57
CA PRO A 148 -20.76 -12.44 -0.89
C PRO A 148 -19.97 -12.36 -2.21
N LEU A 149 -18.65 -12.35 -2.14
CA LEU A 149 -17.77 -12.52 -3.30
C LEU A 149 -17.82 -13.96 -3.88
N THR A 150 -18.84 -14.76 -3.53
CA THR A 150 -19.06 -16.09 -4.10
C THR A 150 -19.72 -16.07 -5.49
N ASN A 151 -19.97 -14.88 -6.08
CA ASN A 151 -20.58 -14.74 -7.42
C ASN A 151 -19.75 -13.90 -8.42
N LEU A 152 -18.42 -13.98 -8.36
CA LEU A 152 -17.59 -13.51 -9.47
C LEU A 152 -16.44 -14.50 -9.74
N ILE A 153 -16.84 -15.69 -10.20
CA ILE A 153 -16.09 -16.46 -11.20
C ILE A 153 -16.44 -15.89 -12.57
#